data_AF-A0A645AMU3-F1
#
_entry.id   AF-A0A645AMU3-F1
#
_cell.length_a   1.000
_cell.length_b   1.000
_cell.length_c   1.000
_cell.angle_alpha   90.00
_cell.angle_beta   90.00
_cell.angle_gamma   90.00
#
_symmetry.space_group_name_H-M   'P 1'
#
loop_
_entity.id
_entity.type
_entity.pdbx_description
1 polymer ?
#
loop_
_entity_poly.entity_id
_entity_poly.type
_entity_poly.pdbx_seq_one_letter_code
_entity_poly.pdbx_strand_id
1 'polypeptide(L)'
;MLRILSDTLQPVVILLIILGVAAVIAIVAFIIYRLLHLKIKDDDKKSDKEIAQEELDRILQPIDDEETAKKVSEYDQDEEDKKQK
;
A
#
# COMPACT_ATOMS: atom_id res chain seq x y z
N MET A 1 57.67 -16.11 17.48
CA MET A 1 56.29 -16.62 17.67
C MET A 1 55.23 -15.52 17.54
N LEU A 2 55.47 -14.28 18.05
CA LEU A 2 54.50 -13.17 17.93
C LEU A 2 54.21 -12.68 16.49
N ARG A 3 55.15 -12.78 15.54
CA ARG A 3 54.95 -12.35 14.14
C ARG A 3 53.96 -13.22 13.33
N ILE A 4 53.80 -14.50 13.70
CA ILE A 4 52.91 -15.42 12.95
C ILE A 4 51.45 -15.17 13.32
N LEU A 5 51.19 -14.71 14.56
CA LEU A 5 49.85 -14.27 14.96
C LEU A 5 49.45 -12.97 14.25
N SER A 6 50.36 -12.01 14.08
CA SER A 6 50.01 -10.73 13.42
C SER A 6 49.62 -10.91 11.95
N ASP A 7 50.30 -11.80 11.23
CA ASP A 7 50.09 -11.98 9.77
C ASP A 7 48.77 -12.71 9.47
N THR A 8 48.27 -13.52 10.40
CA THR A 8 46.96 -14.19 10.29
C THR A 8 45.80 -13.36 10.85
N LEU A 9 46.08 -12.40 11.74
CA LEU A 9 45.07 -11.46 12.24
C LEU A 9 44.63 -10.44 11.17
N GLN A 10 45.54 -9.99 10.29
CA GLN A 10 45.22 -9.00 9.25
C GLN A 10 44.06 -9.40 8.33
N PRO A 11 44.02 -10.61 7.73
CA PRO A 11 42.90 -11.01 6.87
C PRO A 11 41.59 -11.19 7.64
N VAL A 12 41.64 -11.66 8.90
CA VAL A 12 40.44 -11.81 9.74
C VAL A 12 39.84 -10.45 10.10
N VAL A 13 40.67 -9.47 10.44
CA VAL A 13 40.23 -8.09 10.73
C VAL A 13 39.59 -7.45 9.49
N ILE A 14 40.16 -7.65 8.29
CA ILE A 14 39.57 -7.16 7.04
C ILE A 14 38.19 -7.79 6.80
N LEU A 15 38.05 -9.09 7.03
CA LEU A 15 36.77 -9.79 6.88
C LEU A 15 35.72 -9.27 7.87
N LEU A 16 36.10 -9.02 9.13
CA LEU A 16 35.22 -8.43 10.13
C LEU A 16 34.78 -7.01 9.76
N ILE A 17 35.67 -6.20 9.17
CA ILE A 17 35.33 -4.86 8.69
C ILE A 17 34.31 -4.95 7.55
N ILE A 18 34.52 -5.81 6.56
CA ILE A 18 33.59 -6.01 5.44
C ILE A 18 32.22 -6.45 5.96
N LEU A 19 32.20 -7.41 6.89
CA LEU A 19 30.96 -7.92 7.48
C LEU A 19 30.25 -6.85 8.33
N GLY A 20 31.02 -6.02 9.04
CA GLY A 20 30.51 -4.86 9.76
C GLY A 20 29.86 -3.83 8.83
N VAL A 21 30.51 -3.48 7.72
CA VAL A 21 29.94 -2.55 6.72
C VAL A 21 28.66 -3.12 6.11
N ALA A 22 28.65 -4.41 5.75
CA ALA A 22 27.46 -5.07 5.22
C ALA A 22 26.29 -5.05 6.22
N ALA A 23 26.56 -5.28 7.51
CA ALA A 23 25.56 -5.19 8.56
C ALA A 23 25.00 -3.77 8.71
N VAL A 24 25.86 -2.74 8.63
CA VAL A 24 25.41 -1.34 8.66
C VAL A 24 24.52 -1.02 7.47
N ILE A 25 24.89 -1.43 6.26
CA ILE A 25 24.08 -1.24 5.05
C ILE A 25 22.71 -1.93 5.21
N ALA A 26 22.69 -3.16 5.73
CA ALA A 26 21.45 -3.90 5.97
C ALA A 26 20.54 -3.19 6.97
N ILE A 27 21.09 -2.63 8.06
CA ILE A 27 20.33 -1.85 9.04
C ILE A 27 19.72 -0.61 8.39
N VAL A 28 20.50 0.14 7.59
CA VAL A 28 20.01 1.33 6.89
C VAL A 28 18.87 0.96 5.93
N ALA A 29 19.06 -0.08 5.12
CA ALA A 29 18.03 -0.57 4.20
C ALA A 29 16.76 -1.02 4.95
N PHE A 30 16.91 -1.70 6.09
CA PHE A 30 15.80 -2.12 6.93
C PHE A 30 15.02 -0.93 7.50
N ILE A 31 15.69 0.13 7.97
CA ILE A 31 15.04 1.34 8.47
C ILE A 31 14.25 2.02 7.35
N ILE A 32 14.83 2.15 6.14
CA ILE A 32 14.14 2.71 4.98
C ILE A 32 12.91 1.87 4.63
N TYR A 33 13.07 0.55 4.52
CA TYR A 33 11.95 -0.36 4.26
C TYR A 33 10.86 -0.25 5.32
N ARG A 34 11.25 -0.20 6.60
CA ARG A 34 10.31 -0.10 7.72
C ARG A 34 9.54 1.22 7.71
N LEU A 35 10.19 2.34 7.41
CA LEU A 35 9.56 3.66 7.34
C LEU A 35 8.62 3.79 6.13
N LEU A 36 9.04 3.29 4.96
CA LEU A 36 8.21 3.29 3.76
C LEU A 36 7.03 2.34 3.89
N HIS A 37 7.25 1.12 4.38
CA HIS A 37 6.19 0.12 4.52
C HIS A 37 5.17 0.46 5.62
N LEU A 38 5.54 1.29 6.61
CA LEU A 38 4.58 1.83 7.59
C LEU A 38 3.60 2.82 6.96
N LYS A 39 4.01 3.56 5.91
CA LYS A 39 3.16 4.54 5.23
C LYS A 39 2.34 3.95 4.08
N ILE A 40 2.81 2.87 3.47
CA ILE A 40 2.16 2.28 2.28
C ILE A 40 1.01 1.32 2.66
N LYS A 41 0.89 0.93 3.94
CA LYS A 41 -0.07 -0.11 4.33
C LYS A 41 -1.53 0.36 4.38
N ASP A 42 -1.79 1.66 4.42
CA ASP A 42 -3.15 2.18 4.66
C ASP A 42 -3.71 3.14 3.58
N ASP A 43 -2.97 3.58 2.54
CA ASP A 43 -3.45 4.72 1.72
C ASP A 43 -3.61 4.53 0.19
N ASP A 44 -2.99 3.55 -0.47
CA ASP A 44 -2.88 3.63 -1.96
C ASP A 44 -3.64 2.56 -2.76
N LYS A 45 -4.51 1.77 -2.14
CA LYS A 45 -5.44 0.93 -2.89
C LYS A 45 -6.87 1.35 -2.59
N LYS A 46 -7.36 2.32 -3.38
CA LYS A 46 -8.80 2.50 -3.56
C LYS A 46 -9.42 1.12 -3.77
N SER A 47 -10.43 0.79 -2.97
CA SER A 47 -11.07 -0.52 -3.11
C SER A 47 -11.72 -0.63 -4.49
N ASP A 48 -11.92 -1.84 -5.01
CA ASP A 48 -12.59 -2.05 -6.30
C ASP A 48 -13.96 -1.34 -6.35
N LYS A 49 -14.65 -1.23 -5.20
CA LYS A 49 -15.91 -0.49 -5.06
C LYS A 49 -15.74 1.01 -5.27
N GLU A 50 -14.65 1.57 -4.76
CA GLU A 50 -14.34 3.00 -4.83
C GLU A 50 -13.92 3.40 -6.24
N ILE A 51 -13.16 2.54 -6.92
CA ILE A 51 -12.83 2.69 -8.34
C ILE A 51 -14.09 2.60 -9.19
N ALA A 52 -14.96 1.62 -8.94
CA ALA A 52 -16.22 1.48 -9.66
C ALA A 52 -17.12 2.71 -9.50
N GLN A 53 -17.19 3.28 -8.29
CA GLN A 53 -17.98 4.49 -8.04
C GLN A 53 -17.41 5.71 -8.78
N GLU A 54 -16.09 5.90 -8.75
CA GLU A 54 -15.43 7.02 -9.44
C GLU A 54 -15.61 6.95 -10.97
N GLU A 55 -15.51 5.76 -11.54
CA GLU A 55 -15.77 5.53 -12.96
C GLU A 55 -17.24 5.78 -13.33
N LEU A 56 -18.16 5.33 -12.47
CA LEU A 56 -19.59 5.50 -12.65
C LEU A 56 -19.97 6.99 -12.57
N ASP A 57 -19.47 7.72 -11.59
CA ASP A 57 -19.72 9.15 -11.41
C ASP A 57 -19.16 9.99 -12.56
N ARG A 58 -18.10 9.52 -13.25
CA ARG A 58 -17.55 10.20 -14.44
C ARG A 58 -18.42 10.00 -15.69
N ILE A 59 -19.09 8.87 -15.80
CA ILE A 59 -19.89 8.50 -16.98
C ILE A 59 -21.34 8.96 -16.81
N LEU A 60 -21.88 8.82 -15.61
CA LEU A 60 -23.26 9.16 -15.32
C LEU A 60 -23.41 10.68 -15.17
N GLN A 61 -24.40 11.24 -15.86
CA GLN A 61 -24.86 12.60 -15.62
C GLN A 61 -25.89 12.61 -14.49
N PRO A 62 -25.88 13.65 -13.64
CA PRO A 62 -26.97 13.88 -12.70
C PRO A 62 -28.30 14.08 -13.47
N ILE A 63 -29.39 13.59 -12.88
CA ILE A 63 -30.72 13.73 -13.45
C ILE A 63 -31.22 15.15 -13.11
N ASP A 64 -31.24 16.02 -14.11
CA ASP A 64 -31.71 17.41 -13.97
C ASP A 64 -33.23 17.54 -14.16
N ASP A 65 -33.89 16.53 -14.74
CA ASP A 65 -35.33 16.53 -15.02
C ASP A 65 -36.15 15.97 -13.84
N GLU A 66 -37.07 16.79 -13.31
CA GLU A 66 -37.85 16.48 -12.12
C GLU A 66 -38.84 15.30 -12.33
N GLU A 67 -39.37 15.13 -13.54
CA GLU A 67 -40.27 14.03 -13.87
C GLU A 67 -39.51 12.69 -13.90
N THR A 68 -38.31 12.71 -14.49
CA THR A 68 -37.41 11.55 -14.55
C THR A 68 -36.89 11.19 -13.16
N ALA A 69 -36.53 12.17 -12.33
CA ALA A 69 -36.12 11.93 -10.95
C ALA A 69 -37.22 11.27 -10.10
N LYS A 70 -38.48 11.68 -10.28
CA LYS A 70 -39.64 11.06 -9.61
C LYS A 70 -39.84 9.61 -10.02
N LYS A 71 -39.77 9.31 -11.32
CA LYS A 71 -39.93 7.93 -11.82
C LYS A 71 -38.82 6.98 -11.33
N VAL A 72 -37.58 7.47 -11.23
CA VAL A 72 -36.48 6.69 -10.67
C VAL A 72 -36.71 6.41 -9.18
N SER A 73 -37.15 7.42 -8.42
CA SER A 73 -37.46 7.25 -6.99
C SER A 73 -38.63 6.31 -6.74
N GLU A 74 -39.67 6.32 -7.57
CA GLU A 74 -40.81 5.39 -7.48
C GLU A 74 -40.36 3.95 -7.77
N TYR A 75 -39.48 3.76 -8.76
CA TYR A 75 -38.94 2.46 -9.10
C TYR A 75 -38.09 1.85 -7.97
N ASP A 76 -37.27 2.68 -7.30
CA ASP A 76 -36.46 2.24 -6.16
C ASP A 76 -37.33 1.81 -4.97
N GLN A 77 -38.41 2.54 -4.67
CA GLN A 77 -39.36 2.18 -3.62
C GLN A 77 -40.09 0.87 -3.91
N ASP A 78 -40.56 0.68 -5.15
CA ASP A 78 -41.24 -0.55 -5.57
C ASP A 78 -40.34 -1.80 -5.48
N GLU A 79 -39.03 -1.64 -5.71
CA GLU A 79 -38.04 -2.71 -5.56
C GLU A 79 -37.75 -3.03 -4.09
N GLU A 80 -37.69 -2.02 -3.21
CA GLU A 80 -37.52 -2.22 -1.77
C GLU A 80 -38.73 -2.92 -1.13
N ASP A 81 -39.94 -2.51 -1.50
CA ASP A 81 -41.19 -3.11 -1.01
C ASP A 81 -41.36 -4.58 -1.45
N LYS A 82 -40.88 -4.92 -2.66
CA LYS A 82 -40.86 -6.33 -3.14
C LYS A 82 -39.85 -7.20 -2.42
N LYS A 83 -38.73 -6.63 -1.95
CA LYS A 83 -37.70 -7.37 -1.19
C LYS A 83 -38.08 -7.61 0.26
N GLN A 84 -39.03 -6.83 0.81
CA GLN A 84 -39.51 -6.95 2.18
C GLN A 84 -40.76 -7.84 2.34
N LYS A 85 -41.31 -8.36 1.24
CA LYS A 85 -42.46 -9.28 1.21
C LYS A 85 -42.03 -10.74 1.04
#